data_AF-A0A3D4W668-F1
#
_entry.id   AF-A0A3D4W668-F1
#
_cell.length_a   1.000
_cell.length_b   1.000
_cell.length_c   1.000
_cell.angle_alpha   90.00
_cell.angle_beta   90.00
_cell.angle_gamma   90.00
#
_symmetry.space_group_name_H-M   'P 1'
#
loop_
_entity.id
_entity.type
_entity.pdbx_description
1 polymer ?
#
loop_
_entity_poly.entity_id
_entity_poly.type
_entity_poly.pdbx_seq_one_letter_code
_entity_poly.pdbx_strand_id
1 'polypeptide(L)'
;MEEPKKLFSQRAIAIATYFGGPAAAGYLVKKNYEAYDQEDNGKKALFIGIVATLLLFAGIFSIPENILDKIPNPLIPAVYTGIIYLIVEQLQGRWIKAHKESGGEFFSAWKATGIGAVFMVMLLAVIAGAAFISGDLSKPDFDAAAYDQGVAAFSENERRSLAVYEVADSAEPQYLIRKFSEGIVLWKQNKEIINKLNAIENLPAELQVQNQRLLKYCDLRIAHNEVIVKAISEDTDRYVSEIDRIGMEINKVLEELDNSGGNQAGFN
;
A
#
# COMPACT_ATOMS: atom_id res chain seq x y z
N MET A 1 -10.41 38.53 39.66
CA MET A 1 -10.39 39.02 38.26
C MET A 1 -10.72 37.83 37.41
N GLU A 2 -11.82 37.85 36.67
CA GLU A 2 -12.13 36.77 35.71
C GLU A 2 -11.03 36.72 34.66
N GLU A 3 -10.52 35.53 34.33
CA GLU A 3 -9.55 35.41 33.23
C GLU A 3 -10.17 35.96 31.93
N PRO A 4 -9.41 36.70 31.11
CA PRO A 4 -9.91 37.20 29.84
C PRO A 4 -10.33 36.01 28.96
N LYS A 5 -11.61 35.97 28.58
CA LYS A 5 -12.17 34.89 27.77
C LYS A 5 -11.50 34.86 26.39
N LYS A 6 -10.70 33.82 26.12
CA LYS A 6 -9.97 33.65 24.85
C LYS A 6 -10.82 33.00 23.78
N LEU A 7 -10.71 33.50 22.55
CA LEU A 7 -11.39 32.94 21.38
C LEU A 7 -10.41 32.25 20.43
N PHE A 8 -10.91 31.32 19.65
CA PHE A 8 -10.25 30.87 18.43
C PHE A 8 -10.62 31.83 17.29
N SER A 9 -9.60 32.35 16.63
CA SER A 9 -9.81 33.19 15.44
C SER A 9 -10.34 32.35 14.28
N GLN A 10 -11.01 33.00 13.34
CA GLN A 10 -11.51 32.34 12.13
C GLN A 10 -10.39 31.63 11.35
N ARG A 11 -9.20 32.22 11.28
CA ARG A 11 -8.03 31.59 10.66
C ARG A 11 -7.59 30.33 11.41
N ALA A 12 -7.58 30.38 12.75
CA ALA A 12 -7.23 29.22 13.56
C ALA A 12 -8.24 28.08 13.39
N ILE A 13 -9.54 28.40 13.33
CA ILE A 13 -10.59 27.42 13.05
C ILE A 13 -10.40 26.81 11.67
N ALA A 14 -10.17 27.62 10.62
CA ALA A 14 -9.95 27.13 9.27
C ALA A 14 -8.74 26.20 9.16
N ILE A 15 -7.61 26.54 9.81
CA ILE A 15 -6.42 25.68 9.84
C ILE A 15 -6.74 24.34 10.52
N ALA A 16 -7.37 24.36 11.69
CA ALA A 16 -7.73 23.14 12.39
C ALA A 16 -8.74 22.29 11.60
N THR A 17 -9.64 22.94 10.88
CA THR A 17 -10.62 22.30 9.99
C THR A 17 -9.91 21.58 8.86
N TYR A 18 -8.98 22.24 8.17
CA TYR A 18 -8.25 21.67 7.04
C TYR A 18 -7.50 20.38 7.38
N PHE A 19 -6.98 20.26 8.61
CA PHE A 19 -6.27 19.05 9.07
C PHE A 19 -7.16 18.05 9.81
N GLY A 20 -8.08 18.53 10.66
CA GLY A 20 -8.89 17.70 11.55
C GLY A 20 -10.34 17.50 11.14
N GLY A 21 -10.76 18.08 10.00
CA GLY A 21 -12.09 17.97 9.44
C GLY A 21 -13.18 18.79 10.17
N PRO A 22 -14.45 18.61 9.76
CA PRO A 22 -15.60 19.33 10.31
C PRO A 22 -15.82 19.14 11.83
N ALA A 23 -15.46 17.98 12.39
CA ALA A 23 -15.57 17.73 13.83
C ALA A 23 -14.62 18.63 14.64
N ALA A 24 -13.38 18.82 14.17
CA ALA A 24 -12.43 19.75 14.79
C ALA A 24 -12.96 21.19 14.75
N ALA A 25 -13.54 21.60 13.62
CA ALA A 25 -14.21 22.88 13.48
C ALA A 25 -15.34 23.06 14.49
N GLY A 26 -16.24 22.07 14.59
CA GLY A 26 -17.36 22.07 15.54
C GLY A 26 -16.90 22.20 16.99
N TYR A 27 -15.81 21.55 17.36
CA TYR A 27 -15.21 21.69 18.69
C TYR A 27 -14.67 23.10 18.97
N LEU A 28 -13.96 23.71 18.02
CA LEU A 28 -13.42 25.07 18.21
C LEU A 28 -14.53 26.13 18.22
N VAL A 29 -15.53 25.98 17.35
CA VAL A 29 -16.73 26.83 17.31
C VAL A 29 -17.50 26.71 18.63
N LYS A 30 -17.61 25.49 19.19
CA LYS A 30 -18.16 25.27 20.53
C LYS A 30 -17.40 26.06 21.60
N LYS A 31 -16.06 26.04 21.58
CA LYS A 31 -15.26 26.81 22.54
C LYS A 31 -15.47 28.32 22.46
N ASN A 32 -15.71 28.84 21.26
CA ASN A 32 -16.09 30.24 21.11
C ASN A 32 -17.49 30.53 21.66
N TYR A 33 -18.49 29.66 21.44
CA TYR A 33 -19.82 29.81 22.04
C TYR A 33 -19.79 29.78 23.57
N GLU A 34 -18.99 28.88 24.16
CA GLU A 34 -18.80 28.81 25.62
C GLU A 34 -18.21 30.11 26.18
N ALA A 35 -17.30 30.78 25.46
CA ALA A 35 -16.77 32.08 25.86
C ALA A 35 -17.83 33.22 25.85
N TYR A 36 -18.97 33.02 25.21
CA TYR A 36 -20.10 33.97 25.22
C TYR A 36 -21.32 33.42 25.96
N ASP A 37 -21.11 32.44 26.84
CA ASP A 37 -22.14 31.86 27.70
C ASP A 37 -23.32 31.26 26.91
N GLN A 38 -23.05 30.80 25.67
CA GLN A 38 -24.00 30.17 24.76
C GLN A 38 -23.74 28.66 24.63
N GLU A 39 -23.65 27.95 25.75
CA GLU A 39 -23.28 26.53 25.79
C GLU A 39 -24.13 25.63 24.88
N ASP A 40 -25.44 25.88 24.80
CA ASP A 40 -26.36 25.07 23.99
C ASP A 40 -26.06 25.19 22.49
N ASN A 41 -25.73 26.39 22.03
CA ASN A 41 -25.29 26.61 20.65
C ASN A 41 -23.93 25.96 20.40
N GLY A 42 -23.05 25.96 21.40
CA GLY A 42 -21.78 25.23 21.35
C GLY A 42 -21.97 23.72 21.23
N LYS A 43 -22.85 23.11 22.02
CA LYS A 43 -23.18 21.67 21.93
C LYS A 43 -23.74 21.31 20.56
N LYS A 44 -24.64 22.14 20.02
CA LYS A 44 -25.17 21.97 18.65
C LYS A 44 -24.07 22.05 17.60
N ALA A 45 -23.14 23.00 17.70
CA ALA A 45 -22.04 23.14 16.75
C ALA A 45 -21.13 21.90 16.73
N LEU A 46 -20.78 21.35 17.89
CA LEU A 46 -20.00 20.11 17.97
C LEU A 46 -20.76 18.92 17.38
N PHE A 47 -22.04 18.76 17.74
CA PHE A 47 -22.87 17.68 17.22
C PHE A 47 -22.98 17.74 15.69
N ILE A 48 -23.25 18.91 15.12
CA ILE A 48 -23.30 19.13 13.67
C ILE A 48 -21.94 18.81 13.04
N GLY A 49 -20.83 19.23 13.65
CA GLY A 49 -19.49 18.92 13.15
C GLY A 49 -19.19 17.42 13.09
N ILE A 50 -19.60 16.66 14.11
CA ILE A 50 -19.47 15.20 14.14
C ILE A 50 -20.33 14.56 13.04
N VAL A 51 -21.62 14.93 12.95
CA VAL A 51 -22.53 14.40 11.94
C VAL A 51 -22.03 14.74 10.52
N ALA A 52 -21.57 15.96 10.29
CA ALA A 52 -21.00 16.38 9.01
C ALA A 52 -19.75 15.57 8.64
N THR A 53 -18.92 15.23 9.63
CA THR A 53 -17.75 14.36 9.41
C THR A 53 -18.20 12.96 8.99
N LEU A 54 -19.16 12.37 9.71
CA LEU A 54 -19.69 11.05 9.36
C LEU A 54 -20.32 11.02 7.96
N LEU A 55 -21.12 12.03 7.61
CA LEU A 55 -21.73 12.13 6.28
C LEU A 55 -20.69 12.36 5.17
N LEU A 56 -19.66 13.17 5.43
CA LEU A 56 -18.57 13.40 4.49
C LEU A 56 -17.86 12.08 4.17
N PHE A 57 -17.46 11.33 5.19
CA PHE A 57 -16.75 10.06 4.99
C PHE A 57 -17.65 8.97 4.41
N ALA A 58 -18.92 8.88 4.84
CA ALA A 58 -19.89 7.98 4.22
C ALA A 58 -20.07 8.29 2.72
N GLY A 59 -20.10 9.58 2.36
CA GLY A 59 -20.12 10.02 0.97
C GLY A 59 -18.86 9.61 0.22
N ILE A 60 -17.68 9.83 0.79
CA ILE A 60 -16.38 9.45 0.18
C ILE A 60 -16.31 7.94 -0.05
N PHE A 61 -16.65 7.12 0.95
CA PHE A 61 -16.64 5.66 0.82
C PHE A 61 -17.70 5.11 -0.15
N SER A 62 -18.72 5.90 -0.50
CA SER A 62 -19.72 5.53 -1.50
C SER A 62 -19.28 5.84 -2.94
N ILE A 63 -18.16 6.55 -3.13
CA ILE A 63 -17.62 6.89 -4.44
C ILE A 63 -16.75 5.74 -4.96
N PRO A 64 -17.00 5.23 -6.17
CA PRO A 64 -16.11 4.26 -6.83
C PRO A 64 -14.65 4.77 -6.95
N GLU A 65 -13.68 3.89 -6.73
CA GLU A 65 -12.25 4.24 -6.69
C GLU A 65 -11.77 4.92 -7.99
N ASN A 66 -12.22 4.43 -9.15
CA ASN A 66 -11.89 5.01 -10.46
C ASN A 66 -12.36 6.47 -10.66
N ILE A 67 -13.31 6.93 -9.85
CA ILE A 67 -13.76 8.32 -9.81
C ILE A 67 -12.94 9.08 -8.77
N LEU A 68 -12.74 8.49 -7.58
CA LEU A 68 -12.00 9.09 -6.48
C LEU A 68 -10.56 9.44 -6.85
N ASP A 69 -9.87 8.57 -7.60
CA ASP A 69 -8.49 8.77 -8.06
C ASP A 69 -8.30 10.01 -8.95
N LYS A 70 -9.38 10.50 -9.56
CA LYS A 70 -9.36 11.69 -10.42
C LYS A 70 -9.53 12.98 -9.62
N ILE A 71 -9.90 12.89 -8.34
CA ILE A 71 -10.14 14.04 -7.49
C ILE A 71 -8.79 14.47 -6.88
N PRO A 72 -8.34 15.73 -7.09
CA PRO A 72 -7.11 16.20 -6.47
C PRO A 72 -7.19 16.13 -4.94
N ASN A 73 -6.19 15.51 -4.30
CA ASN A 73 -6.12 15.34 -2.84
C ASN A 73 -6.48 16.59 -1.99
N PRO A 74 -6.02 17.81 -2.30
CA PRO A 74 -6.35 18.98 -1.49
C PRO A 74 -7.77 19.52 -1.72
N LEU A 75 -8.49 19.06 -2.75
CA LEU A 75 -9.78 19.63 -3.15
C LEU A 75 -10.85 19.41 -2.08
N ILE A 76 -11.00 18.19 -1.57
CA ILE A 76 -12.00 17.88 -0.54
C ILE A 76 -11.73 18.71 0.74
N PRO A 77 -10.50 18.74 1.30
CA PRO A 77 -10.14 19.64 2.38
C PRO A 77 -10.41 21.12 2.14
N ALA A 78 -10.06 21.62 0.95
CA ALA A 78 -10.28 23.02 0.60
C ALA A 78 -11.77 23.36 0.58
N VAL A 79 -12.61 22.49 -0.02
CA VAL A 79 -14.05 22.72 -0.14
C VAL A 79 -14.72 22.75 1.22
N TYR A 80 -14.56 21.73 2.07
CA TYR A 80 -15.22 21.74 3.37
C TYR A 80 -14.67 22.85 4.27
N THR A 81 -13.38 23.19 4.15
CA THR A 81 -12.78 24.29 4.92
C THR A 81 -13.37 25.63 4.50
N GLY A 82 -13.56 25.84 3.20
CA GLY A 82 -14.21 27.03 2.66
C GLY A 82 -15.65 27.17 3.14
N ILE A 83 -16.44 26.08 3.09
CA ILE A 83 -17.81 26.06 3.60
C ILE A 83 -17.84 26.41 5.09
N ILE A 84 -16.97 25.79 5.89
CA ILE A 84 -16.88 26.05 7.33
C ILE A 84 -16.43 27.48 7.61
N TYR A 85 -15.49 28.03 6.84
CA TYR A 85 -15.07 29.42 6.97
C TYR A 85 -16.25 30.38 6.81
N LEU A 86 -17.12 30.14 5.82
CA LEU A 86 -18.34 30.92 5.59
C LEU A 86 -19.36 30.76 6.72
N ILE A 87 -19.58 29.52 7.20
CA ILE A 87 -20.47 29.23 8.34
C ILE A 87 -19.97 29.97 9.58
N VAL A 88 -18.66 29.93 9.85
CA VAL A 88 -18.05 30.64 10.98
C VAL A 88 -18.16 32.14 10.77
N GLU A 89 -17.97 32.70 9.58
CA GLU A 89 -18.19 34.15 9.37
C GLU A 89 -19.63 34.55 9.71
N GLN A 90 -20.61 33.75 9.27
CA GLN A 90 -22.02 34.02 9.46
C GLN A 90 -22.45 33.88 10.93
N LEU A 91 -21.99 32.84 11.62
CA LEU A 91 -22.35 32.55 13.00
C LEU A 91 -21.50 33.33 14.01
N GLN A 92 -20.18 33.27 13.81
CA GLN A 92 -18.98 33.76 14.54
C GLN A 92 -18.57 35.23 14.39
N GLY A 93 -18.80 35.80 13.20
CA GLY A 93 -17.96 36.86 12.67
C GLY A 93 -18.03 38.17 13.45
N ARG A 94 -19.23 38.59 13.85
CA ARG A 94 -19.44 39.89 14.53
C ARG A 94 -18.70 39.98 15.85
N TRP A 95 -18.79 38.93 16.67
CA TRP A 95 -18.24 38.82 18.01
C TRP A 95 -16.75 38.52 17.98
N ILE A 96 -16.28 37.72 17.01
CA ILE A 96 -14.83 37.57 16.76
C ILE A 96 -14.19 38.92 16.37
N LYS A 97 -14.84 39.72 15.51
CA LYS A 97 -14.34 41.05 15.11
C LYS A 97 -14.37 42.03 16.28
N ALA A 98 -15.48 42.12 17.00
CA ALA A 98 -15.60 42.97 18.19
C ALA A 98 -14.56 42.62 19.26
N HIS A 99 -14.33 41.33 19.53
CA HIS A 99 -13.29 40.87 20.47
C HIS A 99 -11.89 41.28 20.03
N LYS A 100 -11.62 41.25 18.72
CA LYS A 100 -10.34 41.73 18.16
C LYS A 100 -10.19 43.25 18.30
N GLU A 101 -11.24 44.01 18.00
CA GLU A 101 -11.24 45.47 18.08
C GLU A 101 -11.10 45.98 19.52
N SER A 102 -11.65 45.25 20.50
CA SER A 102 -11.48 45.55 21.93
C SER A 102 -10.13 45.11 22.51
N GLY A 103 -9.20 44.61 21.69
CA GLY A 103 -7.88 44.12 22.14
C GLY A 103 -7.93 42.78 22.86
N GLY A 104 -8.98 41.99 22.66
CA GLY A 104 -9.16 40.68 23.27
C GLY A 104 -8.14 39.64 22.80
N GLU A 105 -7.76 38.73 23.70
CA GLU A 105 -6.78 37.69 23.41
C GLU A 105 -7.37 36.52 22.61
N PHE A 106 -6.56 35.96 21.71
CA PHE A 106 -6.89 34.75 20.94
C PHE A 106 -5.98 33.59 21.31
N PHE A 107 -6.50 32.37 21.19
CA PHE A 107 -5.64 31.19 21.20
C PHE A 107 -4.71 31.19 19.97
N SER A 108 -3.50 30.66 20.15
CA SER A 108 -2.54 30.51 19.07
C SER A 108 -3.05 29.55 18.00
N ALA A 109 -2.62 29.77 16.76
CA ALA A 109 -2.90 28.85 15.66
C ALA A 109 -2.36 27.43 15.95
N TRP A 110 -1.21 27.32 16.65
CA TRP A 110 -0.64 26.03 17.04
C TRP A 110 -1.56 25.21 17.95
N LYS A 111 -2.25 25.86 18.89
CA LYS A 111 -3.23 25.18 19.75
C LYS A 111 -4.39 24.64 18.92
N ALA A 112 -4.88 25.41 17.94
CA ALA A 112 -5.94 24.97 17.05
C ALA A 112 -5.49 23.81 16.14
N THR A 113 -4.29 23.89 15.57
CA THR A 113 -3.69 22.80 14.78
C THR A 113 -3.53 21.53 15.61
N GLY A 114 -3.04 21.64 16.85
CA GLY A 114 -2.93 20.49 17.76
C GLY A 114 -4.26 19.82 18.06
N ILE A 115 -5.33 20.60 18.26
CA ILE A 115 -6.69 20.06 18.38
C ILE A 115 -7.11 19.37 17.09
N GLY A 116 -6.88 19.99 15.92
CA GLY A 116 -7.13 19.37 14.62
C GLY A 116 -6.42 18.03 14.45
N ALA A 117 -5.15 17.94 14.87
CA ALA A 117 -4.37 16.71 14.83
C ALA A 117 -4.96 15.61 15.74
N VAL A 118 -5.48 15.95 16.92
CA VAL A 118 -6.16 14.98 17.80
C VAL A 118 -7.40 14.40 17.11
N PHE A 119 -8.22 15.24 16.48
CA PHE A 119 -9.39 14.76 15.73
C PHE A 119 -8.99 13.92 14.50
N MET A 120 -7.91 14.30 13.81
CA MET A 120 -7.35 13.51 12.71
C MET A 120 -6.92 12.11 13.19
N VAL A 121 -6.16 12.02 14.29
CA VAL A 121 -5.74 10.73 14.87
C VAL A 121 -6.94 9.89 15.31
N MET A 122 -7.92 10.51 15.96
CA MET A 122 -9.15 9.83 16.39
C MET A 122 -9.91 9.24 15.19
N LEU A 123 -10.02 10.01 14.10
CA LEU A 123 -10.67 9.56 12.88
C LEU A 123 -9.90 8.43 12.20
N LEU A 124 -8.56 8.53 12.10
CA LEU A 124 -7.72 7.46 11.58
C LEU A 124 -7.87 6.16 12.39
N ALA A 125 -7.94 6.26 13.72
CA ALA A 125 -8.17 5.12 14.59
C ALA A 125 -9.54 4.45 14.34
N VAL A 126 -10.59 5.24 14.11
CA VAL A 126 -11.93 4.72 13.76
C VAL A 126 -11.90 4.01 12.41
N ILE A 127 -11.27 4.60 11.39
CA ILE A 127 -11.15 4.00 10.05
C ILE A 127 -10.35 2.70 10.12
N ALA A 128 -9.19 2.72 10.78
CA ALA A 128 -8.35 1.53 10.95
C ALA A 128 -9.08 0.41 11.73
N GLY A 129 -9.83 0.78 12.79
CA GLY A 129 -10.66 -0.17 13.53
C GLY A 129 -11.75 -0.81 12.68
N ALA A 130 -12.41 -0.04 11.82
CA ALA A 130 -13.42 -0.55 10.89
C ALA A 130 -12.81 -1.48 9.81
N ALA A 131 -11.65 -1.11 9.25
CA ALA A 131 -10.91 -1.95 8.31
C ALA A 131 -10.45 -3.28 8.94
N PHE A 132 -10.04 -3.24 10.21
CA PHE A 132 -9.68 -4.45 10.95
C PHE A 132 -10.87 -5.38 11.17
N ILE A 133 -12.03 -4.83 11.58
CA ILE A 133 -13.25 -5.61 11.84
C ILE A 133 -13.82 -6.23 10.56
N SER A 134 -13.75 -5.51 9.44
CA SER A 134 -14.21 -6.01 8.13
C SER A 134 -13.30 -7.11 7.55
N GLY A 135 -12.10 -7.29 8.09
CA GLY A 135 -11.13 -8.28 7.63
C GLY A 135 -10.34 -7.83 6.40
N ASP A 136 -10.50 -6.59 5.97
CA ASP A 136 -9.81 -5.95 4.85
C ASP A 136 -8.28 -5.89 5.08
N LEU A 137 -7.87 -5.69 6.34
CA LEU A 137 -6.46 -5.77 6.74
C LEU A 137 -5.92 -7.21 6.83
N SER A 138 -6.78 -8.23 6.74
CA SER A 138 -6.45 -9.62 7.10
C SER A 138 -6.50 -10.57 5.91
N LYS A 139 -7.10 -10.18 4.79
CA LYS A 139 -7.27 -11.03 3.61
C LYS A 139 -6.62 -10.37 2.41
N PRO A 140 -5.65 -11.04 1.76
CA PRO A 140 -5.16 -10.61 0.46
C PRO A 140 -6.35 -10.48 -0.50
N ASP A 141 -6.35 -9.44 -1.32
CA ASP A 141 -7.38 -9.20 -2.34
C ASP A 141 -7.27 -10.14 -3.55
N PHE A 142 -6.38 -11.13 -3.48
CA PHE A 142 -6.16 -12.16 -4.49
C PHE A 142 -6.15 -13.56 -3.86
N ASP A 143 -6.26 -14.60 -4.68
CA ASP A 143 -6.21 -16.00 -4.23
C ASP A 143 -4.77 -16.40 -3.83
N ALA A 144 -4.36 -15.96 -2.63
CA ALA A 144 -3.04 -16.24 -2.08
C ALA A 144 -2.80 -17.75 -1.86
N ALA A 145 -3.85 -18.53 -1.56
CA ALA A 145 -3.72 -19.97 -1.38
C ALA A 145 -3.38 -20.68 -2.70
N ALA A 146 -4.03 -20.29 -3.80
CA ALA A 146 -3.68 -20.79 -5.13
C ALA A 146 -2.25 -20.35 -5.54
N TYR A 147 -1.86 -19.13 -5.19
CA TYR A 147 -0.51 -18.63 -5.45
C TYR A 147 0.56 -19.44 -4.71
N ASP A 148 0.40 -19.62 -3.40
CA ASP A 148 1.32 -20.40 -2.57
C ASP A 148 1.44 -21.85 -3.03
N GLN A 149 0.32 -22.47 -3.44
CA GLN A 149 0.34 -23.82 -4.01
C GLN A 149 1.14 -23.89 -5.31
N GLY A 150 0.98 -22.90 -6.20
CA GLY A 150 1.75 -22.82 -7.44
C GLY A 150 3.25 -22.62 -7.18
N VAL A 151 3.62 -21.74 -6.25
CA VAL A 151 5.01 -21.54 -5.84
C VAL A 151 5.61 -22.82 -5.26
N ALA A 152 4.88 -23.55 -4.41
CA ALA A 152 5.34 -24.83 -3.87
C ALA A 152 5.58 -25.87 -4.97
N ALA A 153 4.68 -25.97 -5.96
CA ALA A 153 4.85 -26.85 -7.11
C ALA A 153 6.05 -26.46 -7.98
N PHE A 154 6.26 -25.14 -8.18
CA PHE A 154 7.43 -24.61 -8.89
C PHE A 154 8.73 -25.04 -8.19
N SER A 155 8.82 -24.83 -6.87
CA SER A 155 10.00 -25.13 -6.07
C SER A 155 10.33 -26.63 -6.04
N GLU A 156 9.33 -27.50 -6.01
CA GLU A 156 9.56 -28.95 -6.07
C GLU A 156 10.11 -29.38 -7.44
N ASN A 157 9.57 -28.82 -8.53
CA ASN A 157 10.11 -29.05 -9.86
C ASN A 157 11.54 -28.53 -10.00
N GLU A 158 11.84 -27.36 -9.43
CA GLU A 158 13.19 -26.79 -9.39
C GLU A 158 14.18 -27.74 -8.71
N ARG A 159 13.85 -28.15 -7.47
CA ARG A 159 14.66 -29.07 -6.67
C ARG A 159 14.96 -30.36 -7.44
N ARG A 160 13.95 -30.95 -8.07
CA ARG A 160 14.11 -32.18 -8.88
C ARG A 160 14.97 -31.96 -10.12
N SER A 161 14.87 -30.79 -10.75
CA SER A 161 15.63 -30.45 -11.96
C SER A 161 17.11 -30.18 -11.66
N LEU A 162 17.42 -29.66 -10.47
CA LEU A 162 18.79 -29.36 -10.04
C LEU A 162 19.54 -30.57 -9.46
N ALA A 163 18.85 -31.63 -9.04
CA ALA A 163 19.47 -32.80 -8.42
C ALA A 163 20.55 -33.49 -9.30
N VAL A 164 20.50 -33.32 -10.62
CA VAL A 164 21.52 -33.86 -11.54
C VAL A 164 22.90 -33.23 -11.34
N TYR A 165 22.96 -31.97 -10.93
CA TYR A 165 24.21 -31.23 -10.78
C TYR A 165 25.07 -31.77 -9.62
N GLU A 166 24.46 -32.40 -8.61
CA GLU A 166 25.17 -33.01 -7.47
C GLU A 166 26.02 -34.22 -7.85
N VAL A 167 25.71 -34.88 -8.98
CA VAL A 167 26.37 -36.11 -9.43
C VAL A 167 27.04 -35.95 -10.79
N ALA A 168 27.07 -34.72 -11.34
CA ALA A 168 27.48 -34.44 -12.71
C ALA A 168 28.90 -34.92 -13.04
N ASP A 169 29.82 -34.84 -12.08
CA ASP A 169 31.24 -35.19 -12.29
C ASP A 169 31.53 -36.70 -12.29
N SER A 170 30.58 -37.52 -11.84
CA SER A 170 30.79 -38.97 -11.61
C SER A 170 29.80 -39.88 -12.31
N ALA A 171 28.73 -39.33 -12.89
CA ALA A 171 27.68 -40.11 -13.51
C ALA A 171 27.93 -40.37 -15.01
N GLU A 172 27.37 -41.48 -15.50
CA GLU A 172 27.46 -41.88 -16.91
C GLU A 172 26.81 -40.86 -17.87
N PRO A 173 27.39 -40.59 -19.05
CA PRO A 173 26.85 -39.63 -20.02
C PRO A 173 25.37 -39.84 -20.37
N GLN A 174 24.94 -41.10 -20.56
CA GLN A 174 23.56 -41.42 -20.88
C GLN A 174 22.58 -41.11 -19.73
N TYR A 175 23.05 -41.25 -18.49
CA TYR A 175 22.27 -40.87 -17.31
C TYR A 175 22.11 -39.35 -17.24
N LEU A 176 23.20 -38.61 -17.48
CA LEU A 176 23.21 -37.15 -17.50
C LEU A 176 22.27 -36.60 -18.58
N ILE A 177 22.38 -37.09 -19.81
CA ILE A 177 21.48 -36.69 -20.92
C ILE A 177 20.02 -36.85 -20.52
N ARG A 178 19.65 -38.01 -19.96
CA ARG A 178 18.28 -38.27 -19.51
C ARG A 178 17.86 -37.28 -18.43
N LYS A 179 18.69 -37.05 -17.41
CA LYS A 179 18.34 -36.19 -16.27
C LYS A 179 18.28 -34.70 -16.62
N PHE A 180 19.19 -34.19 -17.43
CA PHE A 180 19.09 -32.82 -17.94
C PHE A 180 17.84 -32.64 -18.82
N SER A 181 17.48 -33.66 -19.63
CA SER A 181 16.24 -33.67 -20.41
C SER A 181 14.97 -33.71 -19.55
N GLU A 182 14.95 -34.49 -18.47
CA GLU A 182 13.87 -34.47 -17.48
C GLU A 182 13.73 -33.06 -16.86
N GLY A 183 14.85 -32.41 -16.50
CA GLY A 183 14.85 -31.04 -16.01
C GLY A 183 14.23 -30.04 -16.99
N ILE A 184 14.57 -30.12 -18.28
CA ILE A 184 13.96 -29.26 -19.33
C ILE A 184 12.44 -29.36 -19.32
N VAL A 185 11.89 -30.58 -19.18
CA VAL A 185 10.44 -30.79 -19.11
C VAL A 185 9.84 -30.13 -17.87
N LEU A 186 10.50 -30.26 -16.71
CA LEU A 186 10.05 -29.66 -15.45
C LEU A 186 10.08 -28.12 -15.49
N TRP A 187 11.12 -27.50 -16.07
CA TRP A 187 11.13 -26.04 -16.26
C TRP A 187 10.06 -25.56 -17.23
N LYS A 188 9.74 -26.33 -18.28
CA LYS A 188 8.59 -26.04 -19.16
C LYS A 188 7.27 -26.08 -18.38
N GLN A 189 7.09 -27.06 -17.47
CA GLN A 189 5.94 -27.10 -16.57
C GLN A 189 5.92 -25.90 -15.61
N ASN A 190 7.07 -25.47 -15.10
CA ASN A 190 7.16 -24.29 -14.25
C ASN A 190 6.72 -23.01 -14.97
N LYS A 191 7.05 -22.85 -16.26
CA LYS A 191 6.50 -21.73 -17.06
C LYS A 191 4.97 -21.75 -17.11
N GLU A 192 4.36 -22.91 -17.30
CA GLU A 192 2.91 -23.06 -17.29
C GLU A 192 2.30 -22.74 -15.91
N ILE A 193 2.98 -23.11 -14.83
CA ILE A 193 2.59 -22.72 -13.46
C ILE A 193 2.60 -21.19 -13.35
N ILE A 194 3.69 -20.52 -13.70
CA ILE A 194 3.79 -19.07 -13.60
C ILE A 194 2.76 -18.34 -14.48
N ASN A 195 2.48 -18.86 -15.67
CA ASN A 195 1.43 -18.31 -16.54
C ASN A 195 0.04 -18.39 -15.89
N LYS A 196 -0.27 -19.49 -15.19
CA LYS A 196 -1.51 -19.61 -14.41
C LYS A 196 -1.53 -18.67 -13.21
N LEU A 197 -0.40 -18.50 -12.52
CA LEU A 197 -0.30 -17.57 -11.39
C LEU A 197 -0.54 -16.12 -11.84
N ASN A 198 0.02 -15.70 -12.98
CA ASN A 198 -0.22 -14.38 -13.55
C ASN A 198 -1.68 -14.13 -13.99
N ALA A 199 -2.50 -15.18 -14.10
CA ALA A 199 -3.91 -15.07 -14.42
C ALA A 199 -4.82 -14.93 -13.17
N ILE A 200 -4.24 -14.96 -11.96
CA ILE A 200 -4.99 -14.73 -10.72
C ILE A 200 -5.46 -13.26 -10.68
N GLU A 201 -6.75 -13.08 -10.42
CA GLU A 201 -7.37 -11.76 -10.29
C GLU A 201 -6.75 -10.97 -9.13
N ASN A 202 -6.56 -9.66 -9.31
CA ASN A 202 -5.95 -8.75 -8.34
C ASN A 202 -4.53 -9.13 -7.87
N LEU A 203 -3.79 -9.93 -8.64
CA LEU A 203 -2.41 -10.27 -8.30
C LEU A 203 -1.55 -8.99 -8.17
N PRO A 204 -0.88 -8.76 -7.02
CA PRO A 204 -0.03 -7.60 -6.79
C PRO A 204 1.04 -7.40 -7.87
N ALA A 205 1.31 -6.14 -8.23
CA ALA A 205 2.28 -5.78 -9.27
C ALA A 205 3.69 -6.30 -8.96
N GLU A 206 4.06 -6.35 -7.68
CA GLU A 206 5.33 -6.89 -7.20
C GLU A 206 5.47 -8.38 -7.53
N LEU A 207 4.41 -9.16 -7.33
CA LEU A 207 4.37 -10.59 -7.67
C LEU A 207 4.36 -10.81 -9.18
N GLN A 208 3.70 -9.95 -9.95
CA GLN A 208 3.78 -10.00 -11.42
C GLN A 208 5.22 -9.79 -11.91
N VAL A 209 5.94 -8.81 -11.35
CA VAL A 209 7.35 -8.55 -11.68
C VAL A 209 8.23 -9.74 -11.30
N GLN A 210 8.02 -10.33 -10.12
CA GLN A 210 8.73 -11.54 -9.70
C GLN A 210 8.48 -12.70 -10.66
N ASN A 211 7.22 -12.93 -11.05
CA ASN A 211 6.83 -13.96 -12.00
C ASN A 211 7.48 -13.79 -13.37
N GLN A 212 7.62 -12.55 -13.87
CA GLN A 212 8.35 -12.29 -15.12
C GLN A 212 9.83 -12.69 -15.02
N ARG A 213 10.47 -12.45 -13.87
CA ARG A 213 11.85 -12.90 -13.64
C ARG A 213 11.95 -14.43 -13.56
N LEU A 214 10.98 -15.10 -12.92
CA LEU A 214 10.90 -16.56 -12.87
C LEU A 214 10.71 -17.19 -14.26
N LEU A 215 9.92 -16.56 -15.14
CA LEU A 215 9.79 -17.00 -16.53
C LEU A 215 11.14 -16.92 -17.27
N LYS A 216 11.84 -15.78 -17.15
CA LYS A 216 13.18 -15.60 -17.73
C LYS A 216 14.18 -16.61 -17.17
N TYR A 217 14.14 -16.88 -15.88
CA TYR A 217 14.95 -17.91 -15.24
C TYR A 217 14.70 -19.30 -15.85
N CYS A 218 13.44 -19.69 -16.03
CA CYS A 218 13.08 -20.97 -16.65
C CYS A 218 13.60 -21.06 -18.09
N ASP A 219 13.47 -19.98 -18.88
CA ASP A 219 13.97 -19.94 -20.26
C ASP A 219 15.49 -20.15 -20.33
N LEU A 220 16.24 -19.50 -19.44
CA LEU A 220 17.69 -19.67 -19.34
C LEU A 220 18.06 -21.08 -18.91
N ARG A 221 17.37 -21.67 -17.93
CA ARG A 221 17.61 -23.06 -17.48
C ARG A 221 17.33 -24.08 -18.57
N ILE A 222 16.26 -23.89 -19.33
CA ILE A 222 15.93 -24.73 -20.50
C ILE A 222 17.06 -24.65 -21.52
N ALA A 223 17.45 -23.43 -21.93
CA ALA A 223 18.51 -23.23 -22.91
C ALA A 223 19.86 -23.82 -22.43
N HIS A 224 20.23 -23.59 -21.17
CA HIS A 224 21.44 -24.13 -20.56
C HIS A 224 21.49 -25.66 -20.65
N ASN A 225 20.41 -26.32 -20.24
CA ASN A 225 20.35 -27.77 -20.28
C ASN A 225 20.29 -28.34 -21.70
N GLU A 226 19.65 -27.66 -22.65
CA GLU A 226 19.62 -28.08 -24.06
C GLU A 226 21.04 -28.07 -24.66
N VAL A 227 21.85 -27.06 -24.33
CA VAL A 227 23.26 -26.98 -24.74
C VAL A 227 24.11 -28.06 -24.06
N ILE A 228 23.91 -28.30 -22.76
CA ILE A 228 24.61 -29.37 -22.03
C ILE A 228 24.31 -30.75 -22.64
N VAL A 229 23.02 -31.06 -22.89
CA VAL A 229 22.62 -32.33 -23.51
C VAL A 229 23.30 -32.51 -24.86
N LYS A 230 23.38 -31.43 -25.65
CA LYS A 230 24.06 -31.45 -26.95
C LYS A 230 25.56 -31.69 -26.82
N ALA A 231 26.24 -31.01 -25.89
CA ALA A 231 27.67 -31.18 -25.63
C ALA A 231 28.02 -32.62 -25.24
N ILE A 232 27.24 -33.22 -24.35
CA ILE A 232 27.43 -34.62 -23.92
C ILE A 232 27.14 -35.59 -25.07
N SER A 233 26.08 -35.34 -25.85
CA SER A 233 25.69 -36.23 -26.96
C SER A 233 26.69 -36.23 -28.12
N GLU A 234 27.34 -35.09 -28.36
CA GLU A 234 28.32 -34.91 -29.41
C GLU A 234 29.77 -35.15 -28.94
N ASP A 235 29.97 -35.44 -27.66
CA ASP A 235 31.28 -35.63 -27.02
C ASP A 235 32.27 -34.50 -27.37
N THR A 236 31.88 -33.25 -27.08
CA THR A 236 32.61 -32.06 -27.53
C THR A 236 32.58 -30.90 -26.55
N ASP A 237 33.72 -30.22 -26.41
CA ASP A 237 33.88 -29.03 -25.57
C ASP A 237 33.52 -27.72 -26.29
N ARG A 238 33.07 -27.78 -27.55
CA ARG A 238 32.80 -26.57 -28.36
C ARG A 238 31.74 -25.64 -27.79
N TYR A 239 30.94 -26.13 -26.85
CA TYR A 239 29.83 -25.41 -26.21
C TYR A 239 30.15 -24.83 -24.84
N VAL A 240 31.34 -25.09 -24.27
CA VAL A 240 31.69 -24.66 -22.90
C VAL A 240 31.47 -23.16 -22.70
N SER A 241 31.95 -22.32 -23.64
CA SER A 241 31.76 -20.87 -23.54
C SER A 241 30.30 -20.41 -23.59
N GLU A 242 29.43 -21.15 -24.29
CA GLU A 242 28.00 -20.86 -24.33
C GLU A 242 27.30 -21.27 -23.04
N ILE A 243 27.66 -22.45 -22.48
CA ILE A 243 27.18 -22.94 -21.19
C ILE A 243 27.53 -21.93 -20.10
N ASP A 244 28.80 -21.51 -20.01
CA ASP A 244 29.28 -20.53 -19.02
C ASP A 244 28.55 -19.18 -19.14
N ARG A 245 28.35 -18.70 -20.38
CA ARG A 245 27.62 -17.45 -20.63
C ARG A 245 26.20 -17.52 -20.10
N ILE A 246 25.47 -18.58 -20.43
CA ILE A 246 24.09 -18.76 -19.95
C ILE A 246 24.08 -18.92 -18.42
N GLY A 247 25.06 -19.64 -17.85
CA GLY A 247 25.23 -19.78 -16.40
C GLY A 247 25.40 -18.43 -15.69
N MET A 248 26.18 -17.52 -16.23
CA MET A 248 26.31 -16.15 -15.70
C MET A 248 24.99 -15.36 -15.79
N GLU A 249 24.24 -15.51 -16.88
CA GLU A 249 22.92 -14.88 -17.01
C GLU A 249 21.90 -15.43 -16.01
N ILE A 250 21.95 -16.74 -15.73
CA ILE A 250 21.14 -17.38 -14.68
C ILE A 250 21.47 -16.75 -13.32
N ASN A 251 22.75 -16.64 -12.97
CA ASN A 251 23.18 -16.05 -11.70
C ASN A 251 22.69 -14.60 -11.55
N LYS A 252 22.78 -13.81 -12.63
CA LYS A 252 22.26 -12.45 -12.64
C LYS A 252 20.75 -12.39 -12.35
N VAL A 253 19.96 -13.28 -12.96
CA VAL A 253 18.51 -13.33 -12.70
C VAL A 253 18.22 -13.78 -11.26
N LEU A 254 19.01 -14.70 -10.70
CA LEU A 254 18.90 -15.11 -9.30
C LEU A 254 19.22 -13.95 -8.34
N GLU A 255 20.25 -13.17 -8.61
CA GLU A 255 20.56 -11.95 -7.84
C GLU A 255 19.42 -10.93 -7.93
N GLU A 256 18.80 -10.74 -9.10
CA GLU A 256 17.65 -9.85 -9.27
C GLU A 256 16.41 -10.35 -8.48
N LEU A 257 16.22 -11.68 -8.42
CA LEU A 257 15.15 -12.31 -7.64
C LEU A 257 15.36 -12.13 -6.13
N ASP A 258 16.59 -12.35 -5.64
CA ASP A 258 16.94 -12.22 -4.23
C ASP A 258 16.83 -10.77 -3.74
N ASN A 259 17.36 -9.82 -4.52
CA ASN A 259 17.28 -8.38 -4.22
C ASN A 259 15.84 -7.83 -4.30
N SER A 260 14.93 -8.53 -4.98
CA SER A 260 13.50 -8.18 -5.01
C SER A 260 12.68 -8.76 -3.86
N GLY A 261 13.24 -9.73 -3.13
CA GLY A 261 12.67 -10.34 -1.91
C GLY A 261 13.04 -9.62 -0.61
N GLY A 262 13.38 -8.33 -0.69
CA GLY A 262 13.71 -7.49 0.47
C GLY A 262 12.57 -7.45 1.50
N ASN A 263 12.68 -8.32 2.49
CA ASN A 263 11.77 -8.70 3.58
C ASN A 263 10.70 -9.76 3.25
N GLN A 264 11.01 -10.98 3.72
CA GLN A 264 10.13 -12.13 4.00
C GLN A 264 9.91 -13.14 2.87
N ALA A 265 10.80 -14.14 2.77
CA ALA A 265 10.49 -15.56 2.98
C ALA A 265 11.76 -16.36 2.63
N GLY A 266 12.25 -17.14 3.58
CA GLY A 266 13.51 -17.87 3.45
C GLY A 266 13.47 -18.91 2.34
N PHE A 267 14.49 -18.85 1.49
CA PHE A 267 15.03 -20.01 0.79
C PHE A 267 16.48 -20.18 1.25
N ASN A 268 16.65 -20.96 2.31
CA ASN A 268 17.89 -21.66 2.65
C ASN A 268 17.63 -23.15 2.45
#